data_AF-A0A250X2Y4-F1
#
_entry.id   AF-A0A250X2Y4-F1
#
_cell.length_a   1.000
_cell.length_b   1.000
_cell.length_c   1.000
_cell.angle_alpha   90.00
_cell.angle_beta   90.00
_cell.angle_gamma   90.00
#
_symmetry.space_group_name_H-M   'P 1'
#
loop_
_entity.id
_entity.type
_entity.pdbx_description
1 polymer ?
#
loop_
_entity_poly.entity_id
_entity_poly.type
_entity_poly.pdbx_seq_one_letter_code
_entity_poly.pdbx_strand_id
1 'polypeptide(L)'
;SGAEAQAQASMSGMAAPQLFLQFVTKYLHWTGELRCRVTTVTRRWVDGTNAAELISGFDQEAAAVFMARLASHKMEQEEEFDATRWLDRALIRLASRFGDFRKDDPASFNLRPELSFYPQFMFNLRRSQFVQVFGNSPDETACFRLLLFRVPVPDAMVMIQPQLTAYHFNGPPEPVLLDVQSILPERILLMDAYFYVVIFHGQTMAAWKKAGYHLQQEHAAFAQLLQAPQEEAKDILMRRFPLPRLVDCDYQGSQARFLLVKLNPSSTHASTMPTSAEVINTDDVSLATFTEHLKRLAVQS
;
A
#
# COMPACT_ATOMS: atom_id res chain seq x y z
N SER A 1 -6.00 49.26 -40.11
CA SER A 1 -5.32 47.97 -40.32
C SER A 1 -4.30 47.59 -39.22
N GLY A 2 -4.22 48.29 -38.07
CA GLY A 2 -3.31 47.90 -36.97
C GLY A 2 -3.97 47.24 -35.75
N ALA A 3 -5.27 47.44 -35.54
CA ALA A 3 -5.98 46.94 -34.36
C ALA A 3 -6.38 45.45 -34.46
N GLU A 4 -6.72 44.96 -35.65
CA GLU A 4 -7.05 43.54 -35.87
C GLU A 4 -5.81 42.63 -35.79
N ALA A 5 -4.64 43.14 -36.19
CA ALA A 5 -3.37 42.43 -36.08
C ALA A 5 -2.91 42.28 -34.61
N GLN A 6 -3.20 43.27 -33.75
CA GLN A 6 -2.93 43.18 -32.31
C GLN A 6 -3.92 42.26 -31.58
N ALA A 7 -5.19 42.19 -32.01
CA ALA A 7 -6.14 41.22 -31.49
C ALA A 7 -5.74 39.77 -31.84
N GLN A 8 -5.25 39.52 -33.06
CA GLN A 8 -4.72 38.21 -33.46
C GLN A 8 -3.41 37.84 -32.75
N ALA A 9 -2.53 38.82 -32.46
CA ALA A 9 -1.31 38.59 -31.67
C ALA A 9 -1.59 38.33 -30.17
N SER A 10 -2.77 38.70 -29.66
CA SER A 10 -3.19 38.38 -28.29
C SER A 10 -3.79 36.98 -28.13
N MET A 11 -4.14 36.32 -29.24
CA MET A 11 -4.64 34.93 -29.26
C MET A 11 -3.56 33.87 -29.48
N SER A 12 -2.29 34.26 -29.72
CA SER A 12 -1.16 33.34 -29.87
C SER A 12 -0.59 32.80 -28.55
N GLY A 13 -1.28 33.04 -27.43
CA GLY A 13 -1.11 32.34 -26.18
C GLY A 13 -2.32 31.44 -25.90
N MET A 14 -2.70 30.57 -26.84
CA MET A 14 -3.75 29.57 -26.56
C MET A 14 -3.26 28.69 -25.41
N ALA A 15 -3.71 29.00 -24.19
CA ALA A 15 -3.59 28.13 -23.05
C ALA A 15 -4.05 26.74 -23.49
N ALA A 16 -3.21 25.72 -23.26
CA ALA A 16 -3.53 24.35 -23.66
C ALA A 16 -4.97 24.02 -23.24
N PRO A 17 -5.75 23.36 -24.11
CA PRO A 17 -7.16 23.16 -23.84
C PRO A 17 -7.34 22.53 -22.45
N GLN A 18 -8.40 22.92 -21.76
CA GLN A 18 -8.73 22.37 -20.45
C GLN A 18 -9.81 21.29 -20.61
N LEU A 19 -9.60 20.14 -19.98
CA LEU A 19 -10.60 19.11 -19.79
C LEU A 19 -11.42 19.44 -18.54
N PHE A 20 -12.73 19.52 -18.69
CA PHE A 20 -13.66 19.66 -17.56
C PHE A 20 -14.44 18.36 -17.38
N LEU A 21 -14.50 17.88 -16.14
CA LEU A 21 -15.33 16.74 -15.75
C LEU A 21 -16.27 17.20 -14.63
N GLN A 22 -17.57 16.97 -14.81
CA GLN A 22 -18.59 17.29 -13.82
C GLN A 22 -19.31 16.02 -13.36
N PHE A 23 -19.30 15.80 -12.06
CA PHE A 23 -20.01 14.72 -11.39
C PHE A 23 -21.26 15.29 -10.74
N VAL A 24 -22.43 14.82 -11.15
CA VAL A 24 -23.73 15.25 -10.61
C VAL A 24 -24.39 14.05 -9.93
N THR A 25 -24.44 14.07 -8.60
CA THR A 25 -25.06 13.01 -7.80
C THR A 25 -26.32 13.54 -7.15
N LYS A 26 -27.48 13.02 -7.59
CA LYS A 26 -28.78 13.29 -6.96
C LYS A 26 -29.11 12.13 -6.03
N TYR A 27 -29.49 12.43 -4.80
CA TYR A 27 -29.75 11.41 -3.79
C TYR A 27 -30.77 11.88 -2.76
N LEU A 28 -31.44 10.91 -2.12
CA LEU A 28 -32.28 11.14 -0.96
C LEU A 28 -31.39 11.19 0.28
N HIS A 29 -31.36 12.34 0.95
CA HIS A 29 -30.64 12.50 2.21
C HIS A 29 -31.40 11.81 3.35
N TRP A 30 -30.70 11.42 4.42
CA TRP A 30 -31.31 10.71 5.56
C TRP A 30 -32.40 11.54 6.27
N THR A 31 -32.41 12.86 6.08
CA THR A 31 -33.47 13.76 6.56
C THR A 31 -34.75 13.70 5.73
N GLY A 32 -34.77 12.96 4.61
CA GLY A 32 -35.88 12.89 3.67
C GLY A 32 -35.83 13.91 2.53
N GLU A 33 -34.84 14.81 2.53
CA GLU A 33 -34.69 15.82 1.47
C GLU A 33 -34.00 15.27 0.23
N LEU A 34 -34.49 15.62 -0.96
CA LEU A 34 -33.75 15.40 -2.20
C LEU A 34 -32.62 16.42 -2.31
N ARG A 35 -31.38 15.93 -2.38
CA ARG A 35 -30.17 16.76 -2.52
C ARG A 35 -29.45 16.46 -3.83
N CYS A 36 -28.72 17.45 -4.32
CA CYS A 36 -27.85 17.32 -5.48
C CYS A 36 -26.44 17.79 -5.11
N ARG A 37 -25.46 16.90 -5.22
CA ARG A 37 -24.04 17.23 -5.08
C ARG A 37 -23.44 17.35 -6.48
N VAL A 38 -22.84 18.50 -6.76
CA VAL A 38 -22.14 18.77 -8.01
C VAL A 38 -20.67 19.02 -7.70
N THR A 39 -19.79 18.21 -8.31
CA THR A 39 -18.33 18.39 -8.22
C THR A 39 -17.79 18.56 -9.62
N THR A 40 -17.16 19.70 -9.91
CA THR A 40 -16.48 19.94 -11.18
C THR A 40 -14.97 19.98 -10.95
N VAL A 41 -14.24 19.17 -11.72
CA VAL A 41 -12.78 19.16 -11.73
C VAL A 41 -12.28 19.53 -13.12
N THR A 42 -11.10 20.15 -13.17
CA THR A 42 -10.42 20.48 -14.43
C THR A 42 -9.02 19.90 -14.46
N ARG A 43 -8.57 19.52 -15.66
CA ARG A 43 -7.19 19.08 -15.94
C ARG A 43 -6.73 19.71 -17.25
N ARG A 44 -5.43 20.00 -17.34
CA ARG A 44 -4.84 20.56 -18.55
C ARG A 44 -4.49 19.43 -19.51
N TRP A 45 -4.76 19.62 -20.81
CA TRP A 45 -4.23 18.73 -21.84
C TRP A 45 -2.72 18.94 -22.00
N VAL A 46 -1.99 17.84 -22.15
CA VAL A 46 -0.54 17.83 -22.37
C VAL A 46 -0.23 16.99 -23.60
N ASP A 47 0.84 17.33 -24.30
CA ASP A 47 1.30 16.54 -25.45
C ASP A 47 1.77 15.16 -24.96
N GLY A 48 1.23 14.10 -25.57
CA GLY A 48 1.53 12.71 -25.22
C GLY A 48 3.01 12.31 -25.45
N THR A 49 3.75 13.10 -26.23
CA THR A 49 5.19 12.93 -26.44
C THR A 49 6.03 13.47 -25.27
N ASN A 50 5.48 14.38 -24.46
CA ASN A 50 6.17 14.94 -23.31
C ASN A 50 5.97 14.08 -22.06
N ALA A 51 6.74 12.99 -21.97
CA ALA A 51 6.68 12.05 -20.86
C ALA A 51 6.94 12.71 -19.48
N ALA A 52 7.81 13.73 -19.43
CA ALA A 52 8.15 14.44 -18.20
C ALA A 52 6.97 15.23 -17.64
N GLU A 53 6.15 15.81 -18.51
CA GLU A 53 4.97 16.57 -18.12
C GLU A 53 3.80 15.64 -17.76
N LEU A 54 3.63 14.55 -18.51
CA LEU A 54 2.65 13.50 -18.19
C LEU A 54 2.87 12.92 -16.80
N ILE A 55 4.11 12.59 -16.45
CA ILE A 55 4.42 11.92 -15.19
C ILE A 55 4.29 12.83 -13.97
N SER A 56 4.42 14.15 -14.16
CA SER A 56 4.22 15.12 -13.07
C SER A 56 2.80 15.09 -12.48
N GLY A 57 1.82 14.61 -13.26
CA GLY A 57 0.44 14.43 -12.81
C GLY A 57 0.11 13.03 -12.31
N PHE A 58 1.10 12.13 -12.22
CA PHE A 58 0.86 10.75 -11.82
C PHE A 58 0.70 10.62 -10.30
N ASP A 59 -0.46 10.12 -9.88
CA ASP A 59 -0.73 9.77 -8.50
C ASP A 59 -0.57 8.25 -8.33
N GLN A 60 0.56 7.84 -7.76
CA GLN A 60 0.91 6.43 -7.58
C GLN A 60 -0.02 5.67 -6.63
N GLU A 61 -0.59 6.32 -5.61
CA GLU A 61 -1.53 5.67 -4.70
C GLU A 61 -2.88 5.45 -5.40
N ALA A 62 -3.42 6.48 -6.05
CA ALA A 62 -4.66 6.37 -6.80
C ALA A 62 -4.53 5.35 -7.95
N ALA A 63 -3.39 5.34 -8.65
CA ALA A 63 -3.11 4.36 -9.69
C ALA A 63 -3.04 2.93 -9.14
N ALA A 64 -2.39 2.71 -7.99
CA ALA A 64 -2.30 1.38 -7.38
C ALA A 64 -3.68 0.85 -6.96
N VAL A 65 -4.50 1.70 -6.32
CA VAL A 65 -5.89 1.35 -5.96
C VAL A 65 -6.73 1.07 -7.20
N PHE A 66 -6.58 1.87 -8.25
CA PHE A 66 -7.29 1.66 -9.51
C PHE A 66 -6.89 0.33 -10.16
N MET A 67 -5.60 0.00 -10.19
CA MET A 67 -5.11 -1.28 -10.71
C MET A 67 -5.59 -2.46 -9.87
N ALA A 68 -5.66 -2.33 -8.54
CA ALA A 68 -6.22 -3.36 -7.67
C ALA A 68 -7.71 -3.62 -7.98
N ARG A 69 -8.50 -2.56 -8.14
CA ARG A 69 -9.91 -2.65 -8.54
C ARG A 69 -10.08 -3.27 -9.92
N LEU A 70 -9.26 -2.85 -10.88
CA LEU A 70 -9.31 -3.38 -12.24
C LEU A 70 -8.90 -4.86 -12.29
N ALA A 71 -7.86 -5.25 -11.56
CA ALA A 71 -7.46 -6.65 -11.43
C ALA A 71 -8.59 -7.49 -10.81
N SER A 72 -9.20 -7.03 -9.72
CA SER A 72 -10.34 -7.68 -9.08
C SER A 72 -11.51 -7.86 -10.04
N HIS A 73 -11.85 -6.82 -10.81
CA HIS A 73 -12.93 -6.87 -11.79
C HIS A 73 -12.63 -7.88 -12.92
N LYS A 74 -11.42 -7.86 -13.47
CA LYS A 74 -11.01 -8.80 -14.53
C LYS A 74 -11.01 -10.24 -14.03
N MET A 75 -10.55 -10.50 -12.80
CA MET A 75 -10.60 -11.82 -12.17
C MET A 75 -12.03 -12.35 -11.98
N GLU A 76 -13.04 -11.49 -11.92
CA GLU A 76 -14.46 -11.88 -11.82
C GLU A 76 -15.11 -12.10 -13.18
N GLN A 77 -14.66 -11.40 -14.23
CA GLN A 77 -15.29 -11.41 -15.55
C GLN A 77 -14.61 -12.35 -16.55
N GLU A 78 -13.30 -12.58 -16.41
CA GLU A 78 -12.49 -13.33 -17.37
C GLU A 78 -12.09 -14.69 -16.80
N GLU A 79 -12.52 -15.76 -17.47
CA GLU A 79 -12.05 -17.11 -17.16
C GLU A 79 -10.54 -17.24 -17.40
N GLU A 80 -9.85 -17.99 -16.54
CA GLU A 80 -8.39 -18.24 -16.62
C GLU A 80 -7.50 -16.98 -16.58
N PHE A 81 -8.00 -15.85 -16.08
CA PHE A 81 -7.23 -14.61 -16.00
C PHE A 81 -6.09 -14.67 -14.97
N ASP A 82 -4.84 -14.65 -15.46
CA ASP A 82 -3.64 -14.53 -14.64
C ASP A 82 -3.36 -13.07 -14.24
N ALA A 83 -3.95 -12.68 -13.12
CA ALA A 83 -3.82 -11.34 -12.56
C ALA A 83 -2.37 -10.96 -12.19
N THR A 84 -1.59 -11.92 -11.70
CA THR A 84 -0.19 -11.67 -11.29
C THR A 84 0.65 -11.30 -12.50
N ARG A 85 0.60 -12.12 -13.55
CA ARG A 85 1.33 -11.85 -14.80
C ARG A 85 0.82 -10.58 -15.49
N TRP A 86 -0.48 -10.30 -15.41
CA TRP A 86 -1.06 -9.07 -15.97
C TRP A 86 -0.53 -7.81 -15.26
N LEU A 87 -0.49 -7.82 -13.92
CA LEU A 87 0.09 -6.74 -13.11
C LEU A 87 1.58 -6.57 -13.40
N ASP A 88 2.36 -7.65 -13.42
CA ASP A 88 3.80 -7.62 -13.67
C ASP A 88 4.10 -7.03 -15.05
N ARG A 89 3.36 -7.45 -16.10
CA ARG A 89 3.48 -6.89 -17.45
C ARG A 89 3.10 -5.41 -17.51
N ALA A 90 2.07 -4.99 -16.79
CA ALA A 90 1.68 -3.59 -16.74
C ALA A 90 2.76 -2.73 -16.08
N LEU A 91 3.34 -3.21 -14.98
CA LEU A 91 4.43 -2.54 -14.28
C LEU A 91 5.70 -2.45 -15.14
N ILE A 92 6.09 -3.52 -15.83
CA ILE A 92 7.26 -3.50 -16.73
C ILE A 92 7.06 -2.45 -17.82
N ARG A 93 5.89 -2.42 -18.49
CA ARG A 93 5.62 -1.40 -19.51
C ARG A 93 5.67 0.02 -18.97
N LEU A 94 5.19 0.24 -17.74
CA LEU A 94 5.26 1.55 -17.08
C LEU A 94 6.72 1.93 -16.80
N ALA A 95 7.48 1.01 -16.22
CA ALA A 95 8.89 1.18 -15.89
C ALA A 95 9.76 1.43 -17.14
N SER A 96 9.56 0.68 -18.22
CA SER A 96 10.28 0.89 -19.49
C SER A 96 9.94 2.22 -20.16
N ARG A 97 8.71 2.71 -19.99
CA ARG A 97 8.26 3.96 -20.63
C ARG A 97 8.67 5.21 -19.85
N PHE A 98 8.66 5.16 -18.52
CA PHE A 98 8.84 6.33 -17.66
C PHE A 98 10.05 6.26 -16.74
N GLY A 99 10.78 5.15 -16.72
CA GLY A 99 12.04 5.02 -16.02
C GLY A 99 13.19 5.68 -16.79
N ASP A 100 14.13 6.24 -16.07
CA ASP A 100 15.38 6.76 -16.62
C ASP A 100 16.44 5.67 -16.54
N PHE A 101 16.98 5.24 -17.69
CA PHE A 101 18.00 4.18 -17.75
C PHE A 101 18.83 4.26 -19.03
N ARG A 102 19.97 3.58 -19.01
CA ARG A 102 20.74 3.20 -20.19
C ARG A 102 20.34 1.80 -20.60
N LYS A 103 20.18 1.61 -21.91
CA LYS A 103 19.80 0.31 -22.48
C LYS A 103 20.77 -0.78 -22.03
N ASP A 104 20.23 -1.93 -21.65
CA ASP A 104 20.98 -3.11 -21.19
C ASP A 104 21.85 -2.89 -19.93
N ASP A 105 21.65 -1.81 -19.18
CA ASP A 105 22.34 -1.51 -17.91
C ASP A 105 21.36 -1.36 -16.73
N PRO A 106 21.04 -2.46 -16.01
CA PRO A 106 20.10 -2.44 -14.89
C PRO A 106 20.53 -1.54 -13.72
N ALA A 107 21.83 -1.27 -13.55
CA ALA A 107 22.35 -0.45 -12.45
C ALA A 107 22.02 1.03 -12.67
N SER A 108 21.84 1.45 -13.93
CA SER A 108 21.44 2.82 -14.29
C SER A 108 19.97 3.13 -14.05
N PHE A 109 19.13 2.11 -13.81
CA PHE A 109 17.69 2.29 -13.73
C PHE A 109 17.27 3.08 -12.50
N ASN A 110 16.53 4.15 -12.75
CA ASN A 110 15.93 4.99 -11.73
C ASN A 110 14.49 5.37 -12.07
N LEU A 111 13.68 5.58 -11.03
CA LEU A 111 12.31 6.11 -11.16
C LEU A 111 12.24 7.49 -10.53
N ARG A 112 11.37 8.33 -11.10
CA ARG A 112 11.06 9.64 -10.53
C ARG A 112 10.26 9.49 -9.22
N PRO A 113 10.29 10.50 -8.33
CA PRO A 113 9.59 10.45 -7.04
C PRO A 113 8.09 10.15 -7.15
N GLU A 114 7.45 10.61 -8.23
CA GLU A 114 6.03 10.37 -8.50
C GLU A 114 5.71 8.88 -8.74
N LEU A 115 6.72 8.07 -9.09
CA LEU A 115 6.60 6.64 -9.39
C LEU A 115 7.37 5.73 -8.44
N SER A 116 8.20 6.27 -7.55
CA SER A 116 9.21 5.48 -6.84
C SER A 116 8.62 4.41 -5.91
N PHE A 117 7.42 4.63 -5.36
CA PHE A 117 6.74 3.67 -4.49
C PHE A 117 5.80 2.73 -5.27
N TYR A 118 5.45 3.06 -6.50
CA TYR A 118 4.52 2.27 -7.30
C TYR A 118 4.95 0.80 -7.48
N PRO A 119 6.23 0.46 -7.75
CA PRO A 119 6.68 -0.93 -7.76
C PRO A 119 6.43 -1.67 -6.44
N GLN A 120 6.63 -1.00 -5.30
CA GLN A 120 6.38 -1.58 -3.98
C GLN A 120 4.88 -1.84 -3.76
N PHE A 121 4.01 -0.92 -4.20
CA PHE A 121 2.56 -1.15 -4.17
C PHE A 121 2.16 -2.35 -5.01
N MET A 122 2.72 -2.51 -6.21
CA MET A 122 2.44 -3.67 -7.08
C MET A 122 2.97 -4.98 -6.49
N PHE A 123 4.14 -4.94 -5.85
CA PHE A 123 4.70 -6.09 -5.10
C PHE A 123 3.76 -6.55 -3.98
N ASN A 124 3.22 -5.63 -3.20
CA ASN A 124 2.29 -5.96 -2.13
C ASN A 124 0.93 -6.41 -2.69
N LEU A 125 0.42 -5.72 -3.73
CA LEU A 125 -0.84 -6.07 -4.37
C LEU A 125 -0.85 -7.49 -4.94
N ARG A 126 0.17 -7.88 -5.71
CA ARG A 126 0.23 -9.21 -6.35
C ARG A 126 0.31 -10.38 -5.35
N ARG A 127 0.74 -10.11 -4.11
CA ARG A 127 0.81 -11.06 -2.98
C ARG A 127 -0.39 -10.93 -2.03
N SER A 128 -1.22 -9.91 -2.21
CA SER A 128 -2.38 -9.67 -1.36
C SER A 128 -3.50 -10.70 -1.60
N GLN A 129 -4.40 -10.80 -0.63
CA GLN A 129 -5.61 -11.65 -0.71
C GLN A 129 -6.59 -11.24 -1.82
N PHE A 130 -6.39 -10.10 -2.46
CA PHE A 130 -7.18 -9.71 -3.64
C PHE A 130 -6.80 -10.53 -4.88
N VAL A 131 -5.52 -10.91 -4.98
CA VAL A 131 -4.92 -11.63 -6.11
C VAL A 131 -4.65 -13.09 -5.74
N GLN A 132 -3.95 -13.35 -4.64
CA GLN A 132 -3.66 -14.69 -4.13
C GLN A 132 -4.80 -15.14 -3.22
N VAL A 133 -5.78 -15.82 -3.80
CA VAL A 133 -6.99 -16.23 -3.07
C VAL A 133 -6.80 -17.53 -2.27
N PHE A 134 -5.69 -18.24 -2.47
CA PHE A 134 -5.38 -19.45 -1.71
C PHE A 134 -5.34 -19.16 -0.20
N GLY A 135 -5.94 -20.04 0.59
CA GLY A 135 -6.06 -19.87 2.04
C GLY A 135 -7.26 -19.02 2.49
N ASN A 136 -8.03 -18.44 1.56
CA ASN A 136 -9.31 -17.77 1.86
C ASN A 136 -10.47 -18.58 1.28
N SER A 137 -11.63 -18.51 1.92
CA SER A 137 -12.87 -18.98 1.31
C SER A 137 -13.32 -18.08 0.15
N PRO A 138 -14.14 -18.59 -0.79
CA PRO A 138 -14.75 -17.76 -1.84
C PRO A 138 -15.50 -16.55 -1.28
N ASP A 139 -16.23 -16.73 -0.17
CA ASP A 139 -17.02 -15.67 0.47
C ASP A 139 -16.13 -14.60 1.12
N GLU A 140 -15.04 -14.98 1.79
CA GLU A 140 -14.05 -14.01 2.30
C GLU A 140 -13.43 -13.21 1.17
N THR A 141 -13.05 -13.88 0.08
CA THR A 141 -12.49 -13.22 -1.10
C THR A 141 -13.48 -12.20 -1.70
N ALA A 142 -14.74 -12.59 -1.86
CA ALA A 142 -15.79 -11.70 -2.33
C ALA A 142 -16.00 -10.50 -1.38
N CYS A 143 -15.99 -10.74 -0.07
CA CYS A 143 -16.11 -9.69 0.94
C CYS A 143 -14.95 -8.67 0.86
N PHE A 144 -13.71 -9.14 0.77
CA PHE A 144 -12.54 -8.27 0.63
C PHE A 144 -12.62 -7.42 -0.63
N ARG A 145 -12.92 -8.04 -1.77
CA ARG A 145 -13.06 -7.36 -3.06
C ARG A 145 -14.18 -6.32 -3.02
N LEU A 146 -15.35 -6.67 -2.47
CA LEU A 146 -16.46 -5.73 -2.30
C LEU A 146 -16.05 -4.47 -1.53
N LEU A 147 -15.30 -4.65 -0.43
CA LEU A 147 -14.83 -3.54 0.40
C LEU A 147 -13.80 -2.68 -0.33
N LEU A 148 -12.89 -3.27 -1.12
CA LEU A 148 -11.93 -2.54 -1.96
C LEU A 148 -12.62 -1.52 -2.90
N PHE A 149 -13.82 -1.84 -3.41
CA PHE A 149 -14.61 -0.94 -4.26
C PHE A 149 -15.38 0.15 -3.49
N ARG A 150 -15.53 0.00 -2.17
CA ARG A 150 -16.39 0.87 -1.35
C ARG A 150 -15.64 1.88 -0.49
N VAL A 151 -14.33 1.73 -0.35
CA VAL A 151 -13.50 2.61 0.48
C VAL A 151 -12.80 3.70 -0.33
N PRO A 152 -12.40 4.82 0.27
CA PRO A 152 -11.57 5.82 -0.39
C PRO A 152 -10.13 5.31 -0.63
N VAL A 153 -9.35 6.05 -1.41
CA VAL A 153 -7.96 5.68 -1.77
C VAL A 153 -7.08 5.43 -0.54
N PRO A 154 -7.04 6.29 0.51
CA PRO A 154 -6.18 6.05 1.67
C PRO A 154 -6.49 4.72 2.38
N ASP A 155 -7.77 4.38 2.54
CA ASP A 155 -8.18 3.14 3.17
C ASP A 155 -7.87 1.91 2.30
N ALA A 156 -8.07 2.00 0.98
CA ALA A 156 -7.67 0.96 0.05
C ALA A 156 -6.15 0.75 0.02
N MET A 157 -5.36 1.82 0.18
CA MET A 157 -3.91 1.72 0.27
C MET A 157 -3.47 0.91 1.50
N VAL A 158 -4.12 1.10 2.66
CA VAL A 158 -3.85 0.27 3.85
C VAL A 158 -4.20 -1.21 3.62
N MET A 159 -5.22 -1.51 2.79
CA MET A 159 -5.52 -2.89 2.41
C MET A 159 -4.43 -3.51 1.52
N ILE A 160 -3.82 -2.72 0.63
CA ILE A 160 -2.79 -3.17 -0.32
C ILE A 160 -1.43 -3.29 0.38
N GLN A 161 -1.03 -2.23 1.08
CA GLN A 161 0.22 -2.13 1.83
C GLN A 161 -0.11 -1.79 3.29
N PRO A 162 -0.20 -2.82 4.15
CA PRO A 162 -0.36 -2.62 5.59
C PRO A 162 0.70 -1.69 6.18
N GLN A 163 0.29 -0.93 7.19
CA GLN A 163 1.17 -0.06 7.94
C GLN A 163 1.72 -0.80 9.15
N LEU A 164 2.98 -0.57 9.49
CA LEU A 164 3.64 -1.19 10.64
C LEU A 164 4.29 -0.09 11.50
N THR A 165 3.89 0.01 12.75
CA THR A 165 4.41 0.97 13.73
C THR A 165 5.14 0.21 14.83
N ALA A 166 6.34 0.65 15.17
CA ALA A 166 7.12 0.08 16.26
C ALA A 166 7.10 0.96 17.51
N TYR A 167 6.96 0.31 18.67
CA TYR A 167 7.01 0.91 19.99
C TYR A 167 8.18 0.32 20.76
N HIS A 168 8.96 1.19 21.41
CA HIS A 168 10.11 0.82 22.21
C HIS A 168 10.39 1.89 23.28
N PHE A 169 11.26 1.61 24.24
CA PHE A 169 11.60 2.57 25.31
C PHE A 169 12.35 3.80 24.84
N ASN A 170 13.11 3.70 23.75
CA ASN A 170 14.08 4.72 23.33
C ASN A 170 13.47 5.88 22.50
N GLY A 171 12.15 6.04 22.46
CA GLY A 171 11.54 7.07 21.63
C GLY A 171 10.03 6.92 21.43
N PRO A 172 9.43 7.87 20.70
CA PRO A 172 8.02 7.79 20.31
C PRO A 172 7.78 6.64 19.31
N PRO A 173 6.52 6.26 19.08
CA PRO A 173 6.17 5.29 18.05
C PRO A 173 6.70 5.72 16.69
N GLU A 174 7.38 4.80 15.98
CA GLU A 174 7.97 5.07 14.67
C GLU A 174 7.41 4.13 13.58
N PRO A 175 7.13 4.64 12.37
CA PRO A 175 6.78 3.78 11.24
C PRO A 175 8.00 2.96 10.82
N VAL A 176 7.81 1.65 10.65
CA VAL A 176 8.87 0.72 10.22
C VAL A 176 8.49 0.02 8.92
N LEU A 177 9.49 -0.53 8.23
CA LEU A 177 9.25 -1.28 7.00
C LEU A 177 8.41 -2.53 7.29
N LEU A 178 7.50 -2.85 6.36
CA LEU A 178 6.72 -4.09 6.39
C LEU A 178 7.61 -5.29 5.98
N ASP A 179 8.60 -5.58 6.82
CA ASP A 179 9.68 -6.52 6.57
C ASP A 179 9.96 -7.37 7.82
N VAL A 180 10.41 -8.61 7.63
CA VAL A 180 10.80 -9.50 8.74
C VAL A 180 11.93 -8.90 9.60
N GLN A 181 12.79 -8.07 9.03
CA GLN A 181 13.84 -7.36 9.78
C GLN A 181 13.30 -6.38 10.84
N SER A 182 12.04 -5.94 10.71
CA SER A 182 11.39 -5.08 11.70
C SER A 182 10.98 -5.83 12.97
N ILE A 183 10.98 -7.18 12.95
CA ILE A 183 10.72 -8.00 14.14
C ILE A 183 11.96 -8.01 15.01
N LEU A 184 11.89 -7.29 16.13
CA LEU A 184 12.96 -7.23 17.13
C LEU A 184 12.44 -7.68 18.51
N PRO A 185 13.27 -8.37 19.33
CA PRO A 185 12.85 -8.89 20.65
C PRO A 185 12.34 -7.82 21.62
N GLU A 186 12.93 -6.63 21.55
CA GLU A 186 12.71 -5.51 22.47
C GLU A 186 11.63 -4.52 21.99
N ARG A 187 10.86 -4.88 20.96
CA ARG A 187 9.85 -4.00 20.34
C ARG A 187 8.45 -4.60 20.43
N ILE A 188 7.46 -3.72 20.49
CA ILE A 188 6.06 -4.06 20.20
C ILE A 188 5.73 -3.49 18.83
N LEU A 189 5.04 -4.26 18.00
CA LEU A 189 4.61 -3.82 16.68
C LEU A 189 3.09 -3.70 16.65
N LEU A 190 2.58 -2.62 16.06
CA LEU A 190 1.18 -2.47 15.66
C LEU A 190 1.11 -2.52 14.14
N MET A 191 0.48 -3.55 13.59
CA MET A 191 0.20 -3.65 12.16
C MET A 191 -1.26 -3.30 11.90
N ASP A 192 -1.49 -2.34 11.00
CA ASP A 192 -2.79 -2.04 10.46
C ASP A 192 -2.89 -2.54 9.01
N ALA A 193 -3.67 -3.60 8.80
CA ALA A 193 -3.91 -4.23 7.49
C ALA A 193 -5.36 -4.05 7.01
N TYR A 194 -6.02 -2.97 7.43
CA TYR A 194 -7.43 -2.66 7.21
C TYR A 194 -8.39 -3.64 7.89
N PHE A 195 -8.41 -4.91 7.46
CA PHE A 195 -9.29 -5.97 7.98
C PHE A 195 -8.82 -6.53 9.32
N TYR A 196 -7.53 -6.42 9.60
CA TYR A 196 -6.90 -6.87 10.84
C TYR A 196 -6.07 -5.74 11.43
N VAL A 197 -6.14 -5.60 12.75
CA VAL A 197 -5.20 -4.81 13.54
C VAL A 197 -4.46 -5.80 14.42
N VAL A 198 -3.14 -5.87 14.28
CA VAL A 198 -2.31 -6.85 14.99
C VAL A 198 -1.36 -6.13 15.92
N ILE A 199 -1.47 -6.41 17.22
CA ILE A 199 -0.48 -6.05 18.23
C ILE A 199 0.41 -7.27 18.42
N PHE A 200 1.69 -7.10 18.19
CA PHE A 200 2.69 -8.15 18.27
C PHE A 200 3.76 -7.79 19.30
N HIS A 201 3.93 -8.63 20.31
CA HIS A 201 4.96 -8.47 21.33
C HIS A 201 6.21 -9.28 20.95
N GLY A 202 7.35 -8.59 20.79
CA GLY A 202 8.65 -9.23 20.61
C GLY A 202 9.02 -10.13 21.78
N GLN A 203 9.99 -11.03 21.56
CA GLN A 203 10.37 -12.08 22.52
C GLN A 203 10.61 -11.56 23.95
N THR A 204 11.41 -10.50 24.10
CA THR A 204 11.70 -9.92 25.42
C THR A 204 10.47 -9.24 26.01
N MET A 205 9.74 -8.48 25.19
CA MET A 205 8.52 -7.79 25.62
C MET A 205 7.46 -8.78 26.14
N ALA A 206 7.25 -9.89 25.43
CA ALA A 206 6.35 -10.96 25.82
C ALA A 206 6.81 -11.64 27.12
N ALA A 207 8.11 -11.92 27.26
CA ALA A 207 8.67 -12.49 28.48
C ALA A 207 8.45 -11.58 29.70
N TRP A 208 8.68 -10.27 29.56
CA TRP A 208 8.47 -9.27 30.60
C TRP A 208 6.99 -9.08 30.96
N LYS A 209 6.10 -9.12 29.95
CA LYS A 209 4.64 -9.10 30.15
C LYS A 209 4.22 -10.31 30.99
N LYS A 210 4.69 -11.51 30.65
CA LYS A 210 4.41 -12.76 31.37
C LYS A 210 4.98 -12.80 32.79
N ALA A 211 6.15 -12.20 33.01
CA ALA A 211 6.76 -12.06 34.33
C ALA A 211 6.03 -11.06 35.24
N GLY A 212 5.08 -10.28 34.70
CA GLY A 212 4.28 -9.34 35.48
C GLY A 212 5.00 -8.04 35.82
N TYR A 213 6.08 -7.69 35.11
CA TYR A 213 6.83 -6.46 35.40
C TYR A 213 5.97 -5.20 35.26
N HIS A 214 5.04 -5.17 34.31
CA HIS A 214 4.11 -4.05 34.11
C HIS A 214 3.16 -3.79 35.30
N LEU A 215 3.05 -4.72 36.25
CA LEU A 215 2.25 -4.55 37.48
C LEU A 215 3.05 -3.91 38.61
N GLN A 216 4.38 -3.83 38.48
CA GLN A 216 5.28 -3.27 39.48
C GLN A 216 5.41 -1.76 39.27
N GLN A 217 5.28 -0.99 40.35
CA GLN A 217 5.37 0.48 40.27
C GLN A 217 6.73 0.96 39.73
N GLU A 218 7.80 0.21 40.00
CA GLU A 218 9.15 0.49 39.49
C GLU A 218 9.26 0.39 37.96
N HIS A 219 8.32 -0.31 37.32
CA HIS A 219 8.27 -0.52 35.87
C HIS A 219 7.05 0.15 35.22
N ALA A 220 6.59 1.28 35.76
CA ALA A 220 5.48 2.05 35.19
C ALA A 220 5.69 2.42 33.70
N ALA A 221 6.93 2.66 33.27
CA ALA A 221 7.27 2.92 31.87
C ALA A 221 6.93 1.72 30.96
N PHE A 222 7.11 0.48 31.44
CA PHE A 222 6.74 -0.71 30.67
C PHE A 222 5.22 -0.88 30.58
N ALA A 223 4.48 -0.55 31.64
CA ALA A 223 3.02 -0.52 31.59
C ALA A 223 2.50 0.48 30.55
N GLN A 224 3.08 1.68 30.50
CA GLN A 224 2.77 2.69 29.49
C GLN A 224 3.11 2.21 28.08
N LEU A 225 4.26 1.56 27.89
CA LEU A 225 4.68 1.00 26.61
C LEU A 225 3.70 -0.08 26.10
N LEU A 226 3.17 -0.93 26.98
CA LEU A 226 2.15 -1.92 26.62
C LEU A 226 0.80 -1.28 26.27
N GLN A 227 0.46 -0.15 26.89
CA GLN A 227 -0.81 0.55 26.70
C GLN A 227 -0.86 1.34 25.39
N ALA A 228 0.24 1.99 24.99
CA ALA A 228 0.30 2.83 23.79
C ALA A 228 -0.24 2.17 22.50
N PRO A 229 0.18 0.95 22.09
CA PRO A 229 -0.36 0.29 20.90
C PRO A 229 -1.83 -0.12 21.06
N GLN A 230 -2.32 -0.33 22.29
CA GLN A 230 -3.73 -0.67 22.55
C GLN A 230 -4.63 0.54 22.34
N GLU A 231 -4.17 1.73 22.74
CA GLU A 231 -4.89 2.99 22.51
C GLU A 231 -4.99 3.30 21.02
N GLU A 232 -3.88 3.20 20.29
CA GLU A 232 -3.88 3.43 18.84
C GLU A 232 -4.73 2.38 18.10
N ALA A 233 -4.65 1.11 18.50
CA ALA A 233 -5.53 0.08 17.95
C ALA A 233 -7.00 0.41 18.18
N LYS A 234 -7.37 0.87 19.39
CA LYS A 234 -8.75 1.26 19.72
C LYS A 234 -9.24 2.42 18.85
N ASP A 235 -8.38 3.41 18.60
CA ASP A 235 -8.72 4.54 17.72
C ASP A 235 -8.95 4.09 16.27
N ILE A 236 -8.15 3.16 15.77
CA ILE A 236 -8.36 2.54 14.45
C ILE A 236 -9.70 1.78 14.41
N LEU A 237 -10.01 1.00 15.44
CA LEU A 237 -11.25 0.24 15.53
C LEU A 237 -12.49 1.15 15.58
N MET A 238 -12.42 2.30 16.28
CA MET A 238 -13.54 3.23 16.42
C MET A 238 -13.87 3.98 15.12
N ARG A 239 -12.88 4.26 14.27
CA ARG A 239 -13.08 5.02 13.03
C ARG A 239 -13.40 4.15 11.80
N ARG A 240 -13.11 2.84 11.84
CA ARG A 240 -13.18 1.98 10.65
C ARG A 240 -14.48 1.21 10.54
N PHE A 241 -14.98 1.11 9.32
CA PHE A 241 -16.10 0.25 8.96
C PHE A 241 -15.74 -0.65 7.76
N PRO A 242 -15.97 -1.98 7.82
CA PRO A 242 -16.43 -2.73 8.99
C PRO A 242 -15.37 -2.75 10.11
N LEU A 243 -15.80 -3.12 11.32
CA LEU A 243 -14.91 -3.25 12.47
C LEU A 243 -13.81 -4.29 12.16
N PRO A 244 -12.53 -3.91 12.21
CA PRO A 244 -11.42 -4.85 12.01
C PRO A 244 -11.35 -5.89 13.11
N ARG A 245 -10.79 -7.05 12.79
CA ARG A 245 -10.41 -8.03 13.81
C ARG A 245 -9.14 -7.56 14.52
N LEU A 246 -9.24 -7.31 15.83
CA LEU A 246 -8.07 -7.11 16.69
C LEU A 246 -7.42 -8.46 17.03
N VAL A 247 -6.10 -8.53 16.90
CA VAL A 247 -5.28 -9.69 17.26
C VAL A 247 -4.15 -9.21 18.16
N ASP A 248 -4.13 -9.67 19.40
CA ASP A 248 -3.00 -9.46 20.34
C ASP A 248 -2.24 -10.79 20.44
N CYS A 249 -0.95 -10.77 20.13
CA CYS A 249 -0.13 -11.96 20.06
C CYS A 249 1.33 -11.72 20.44
N ASP A 250 1.97 -12.80 20.89
CA ASP A 250 3.38 -12.81 21.28
C ASP A 250 4.24 -13.49 20.21
N TYR A 251 5.56 -13.29 20.30
CA TYR A 251 6.57 -14.08 19.58
C TYR A 251 6.28 -15.59 19.70
N GLN A 252 6.34 -16.32 18.58
CA GLN A 252 5.98 -17.74 18.45
C GLN A 252 4.52 -18.11 18.81
N GLY A 253 3.64 -17.13 19.06
CA GLY A 253 2.22 -17.36 19.23
C GLY A 253 1.54 -17.77 17.92
N SER A 254 0.53 -18.65 17.97
CA SER A 254 -0.17 -19.13 16.77
C SER A 254 -0.83 -18.03 15.94
N GLN A 255 -1.24 -16.93 16.59
CA GLN A 255 -1.83 -15.77 15.92
C GLN A 255 -0.79 -14.83 15.31
N ALA A 256 0.50 -14.97 15.62
CA ALA A 256 1.57 -14.15 15.00
C ALA A 256 1.63 -14.32 13.47
N ARG A 257 1.10 -15.43 12.94
CA ARG A 257 0.94 -15.66 11.50
C ARG A 257 0.19 -14.55 10.76
N PHE A 258 -0.72 -13.82 11.44
CA PHE A 258 -1.43 -12.69 10.85
C PHE A 258 -0.49 -11.54 10.50
N LEU A 259 0.59 -11.35 11.27
CA LEU A 259 1.68 -10.43 10.95
C LEU A 259 2.60 -11.04 9.89
N LEU A 260 3.14 -12.24 10.14
CA LEU A 260 4.20 -12.84 9.32
C LEU A 260 3.82 -12.97 7.83
N VAL A 261 2.57 -13.33 7.53
CA VAL A 261 2.10 -13.49 6.14
C VAL A 261 2.09 -12.18 5.34
N LYS A 262 2.09 -11.02 6.02
CA LYS A 262 2.08 -9.69 5.38
C LYS A 262 3.48 -9.12 5.20
N LEU A 263 4.50 -9.66 5.87
CA LEU A 263 5.85 -9.12 5.81
C LEU A 263 6.56 -9.50 4.50
N ASN A 264 7.50 -8.64 4.10
CA ASN A 264 8.47 -8.96 3.08
C ASN A 264 9.45 -10.04 3.60
N PRO A 265 9.57 -11.20 2.91
CA PRO A 265 10.49 -12.26 3.30
C PRO A 265 11.93 -11.93 2.83
N SER A 266 12.54 -10.90 3.42
CA SER A 266 13.94 -10.54 3.14
C SER A 266 14.95 -11.56 3.69
N SER A 267 14.52 -12.39 4.64
CA SER A 267 15.26 -13.50 5.23
C SER A 267 14.37 -14.75 5.22
N THR A 268 14.76 -15.74 4.42
CA THR A 268 14.05 -17.03 4.27
C THR A 268 14.96 -18.19 4.63
N HIS A 269 14.41 -19.41 4.76
CA HIS A 269 15.20 -20.61 5.06
C HIS A 269 16.24 -20.92 3.96
N ALA A 270 16.05 -20.40 2.74
CA ALA A 270 17.01 -20.53 1.64
C ALA A 270 18.16 -19.51 1.71
N SER A 271 18.09 -18.51 2.59
CA SER A 271 19.16 -17.53 2.74
C SER A 271 20.40 -18.16 3.39
N THR A 272 21.55 -18.01 2.73
CA THR A 272 22.83 -18.58 3.20
C THR A 272 23.34 -17.95 4.50
N MET A 273 22.88 -16.73 4.82
CA MET A 273 23.13 -16.02 6.07
C MET A 273 21.86 -15.26 6.47
N PRO A 274 21.10 -15.71 7.49
CA PRO A 274 19.93 -14.98 7.96
C PRO A 274 20.37 -13.65 8.57
N THR A 275 19.85 -12.55 8.03
CA THR A 275 20.14 -11.18 8.49
C THR A 275 19.18 -10.70 9.58
N SER A 276 18.07 -11.41 9.78
CA SER A 276 17.06 -11.15 10.80
C SER A 276 16.98 -12.30 11.81
N ALA A 277 16.55 -11.97 13.03
CA ALA A 277 16.32 -12.96 14.09
C ALA A 277 15.17 -13.92 13.74
N GLU A 278 14.17 -13.44 12.99
CA GLU A 278 13.06 -14.24 12.49
C GLU A 278 13.26 -14.61 11.03
N VAL A 279 12.92 -15.84 10.65
CA VAL A 279 13.01 -16.34 9.27
C VAL A 279 11.63 -16.77 8.80
N ILE A 280 11.18 -16.23 7.67
CA ILE A 280 9.88 -16.60 7.10
C ILE A 280 10.07 -17.84 6.22
N ASN A 281 9.36 -18.92 6.55
CA ASN A 281 9.33 -20.14 5.75
C ASN A 281 8.35 -19.98 4.58
N THR A 282 8.85 -19.40 3.49
CA THR A 282 8.09 -19.18 2.25
C THR A 282 9.01 -19.25 1.03
N ASP A 283 8.45 -19.69 -0.10
CA ASP A 283 9.09 -19.64 -1.42
C ASP A 283 8.81 -18.30 -2.15
N ASP A 284 8.10 -17.39 -1.50
CA ASP A 284 7.84 -16.05 -2.03
C ASP A 284 9.13 -15.27 -2.28
N VAL A 285 9.13 -14.52 -3.38
CA VAL A 285 10.22 -13.63 -3.77
C VAL A 285 10.23 -12.38 -2.88
N SER A 286 11.40 -11.96 -2.42
CA SER A 286 11.57 -10.71 -1.65
C SER A 286 11.36 -9.46 -2.53
N LEU A 287 11.05 -8.32 -1.91
CA LEU A 287 10.93 -7.03 -2.60
C LEU A 287 12.22 -6.65 -3.33
N ALA A 288 13.39 -6.99 -2.77
CA ALA A 288 14.68 -6.71 -3.38
C ALA A 288 14.86 -7.48 -4.69
N THR A 289 14.61 -8.80 -4.67
CA THR A 289 14.67 -9.65 -5.86
C THR A 289 13.62 -9.26 -6.90
N PHE A 290 12.40 -8.92 -6.46
CA PHE A 290 11.35 -8.40 -7.34
C PHE A 290 11.78 -7.11 -8.06
N THR A 291 12.37 -6.18 -7.31
CA THR A 291 12.85 -4.90 -7.86
C THR A 291 14.01 -5.11 -8.82
N GLU A 292 14.94 -6.02 -8.51
CA GLU A 292 16.04 -6.37 -9.41
C GLU A 292 15.54 -6.96 -10.74
N HIS A 293 14.56 -7.87 -10.68
CA HIS A 293 13.95 -8.43 -11.88
C HIS A 293 13.22 -7.36 -12.71
N LEU A 294 12.48 -6.46 -12.06
CA LEU A 294 11.83 -5.34 -12.73
C LEU A 294 12.86 -4.47 -13.47
N LYS A 295 13.97 -4.10 -12.81
CA LYS A 295 15.04 -3.31 -13.41
C LYS A 295 15.61 -3.99 -14.65
N ARG A 296 15.94 -5.29 -14.56
CA ARG A 296 16.50 -6.05 -15.69
C ARG A 296 15.55 -6.09 -16.88
N LEU A 297 14.26 -6.34 -16.65
CA LEU A 297 13.27 -6.41 -17.74
C LEU A 297 12.95 -5.03 -18.32
N ALA A 298 12.97 -3.98 -17.48
CA ALA A 298 12.66 -2.64 -17.92
C ALA A 298 13.69 -2.11 -18.92
N VAL A 299 14.99 -2.35 -18.70
CA VAL A 299 16.09 -1.87 -19.54
C VAL A 299 16.31 -2.68 -20.83
N GLN A 300 15.68 -3.86 -20.93
CA GLN A 300 15.73 -4.75 -22.09
C GLN A 300 14.60 -4.49 -23.09
N SER A 301 13.54 -3.79 -22.67
CA SER A 301 12.34 -3.55 -23.47
C SER A 301 12.52 -2.44 -24.50
#